data_AF-A0A2H9N1I9-F1
#
_entry.id   AF-A0A2H9N1I9-F1
#
_cell.length_a   1.000
_cell.length_b   1.000
_cell.length_c   1.000
_cell.angle_alpha   90.00
_cell.angle_beta   90.00
_cell.angle_gamma   90.00
#
_symmetry.space_group_name_H-M   'P 1'
#
loop_
_entity.id
_entity.type
_entity.pdbx_description
1 polymer ?
#
loop_
_entity_poly.entity_id
_entity_poly.type
_entity_poly.pdbx_seq_one_letter_code
_entity_poly.pdbx_strand_id
1 'polypeptide(L)'
;MENNNKTKWKRLEVFLEFLIFGIIVGVTEDLIAVKVVADVPITRHVVGIIVLIAIPFALLGEVLVDRIDFIEIFRKYFRKNK
;
A
#
# COMPACT_ATOMS: atom_id res chain seq x y z
N MET A 1 23.65 -22.96 15.35
CA MET A 1 23.03 -21.65 15.64
C MET A 1 22.12 -21.32 14.47
N GLU A 2 20.83 -21.64 14.63
CA GLU A 2 19.84 -21.51 13.56
C GLU A 2 19.57 -20.02 13.28
N ASN A 3 19.65 -19.65 12.01
CA ASN A 3 19.74 -18.28 11.51
C ASN A 3 18.42 -17.50 11.73
N ASN A 4 18.30 -16.84 12.88
CA ASN A 4 17.19 -15.94 13.25
C ASN A 4 17.07 -14.69 12.31
N ASN A 5 17.99 -14.55 11.36
CA ASN A 5 18.04 -13.41 10.43
C ASN A 5 17.15 -13.63 9.19
N LYS A 6 16.94 -14.87 8.74
CA LYS A 6 16.19 -15.14 7.48
C LYS A 6 14.72 -14.72 7.56
N THR A 7 14.13 -14.73 8.74
CA THR A 7 12.72 -14.36 8.97
C THR A 7 12.50 -12.85 8.93
N LYS A 8 13.47 -12.04 9.40
CA LYS A 8 13.37 -10.57 9.41
C LYS A 8 13.50 -9.95 8.02
N TRP A 9 14.42 -10.44 7.19
CA TRP A 9 14.59 -9.95 5.82
C TRP A 9 13.36 -10.23 4.96
N LYS A 10 12.76 -11.40 5.12
CA LYS A 10 11.55 -11.78 4.38
C LYS A 10 10.34 -10.94 4.77
N ARG A 11 10.22 -10.55 6.04
CA ARG A 11 9.16 -9.63 6.49
C ARG A 11 9.37 -8.22 5.98
N LEU A 12 10.61 -7.74 5.91
CA LEU A 12 10.93 -6.42 5.37
C LEU A 12 10.70 -6.36 3.84
N GLU A 13 10.98 -7.43 3.12
CA GLU A 13 10.72 -7.54 1.68
C GLU A 13 9.21 -7.42 1.40
N VAL A 14 8.38 -8.18 2.11
CA VAL A 14 6.92 -8.11 2.00
C VAL A 14 6.39 -6.73 2.40
N PHE A 15 6.93 -6.13 3.46
CA PHE A 15 6.63 -4.76 3.89
C PHE A 15 6.90 -3.79 2.71
N LEU A 16 8.14 -3.75 2.20
CA LEU A 16 8.51 -2.87 1.09
C LEU A 16 7.66 -3.09 -0.17
N GLU A 17 7.31 -4.33 -0.50
CA GLU A 17 6.41 -4.64 -1.61
C GLU A 17 5.01 -4.02 -1.41
N PHE A 18 4.41 -4.19 -0.22
CA PHE A 18 3.11 -3.59 0.10
C PHE A 18 3.17 -2.07 0.18
N LEU A 19 4.25 -1.50 0.70
CA LEU A 19 4.45 -0.05 0.75
C LEU A 19 4.51 0.53 -0.66
N ILE A 20 5.33 -0.04 -1.55
CA ILE A 20 5.44 0.40 -2.94
C ILE A 20 4.10 0.23 -3.66
N PHE A 21 3.43 -0.91 -3.47
CA PHE A 21 2.11 -1.15 -4.04
C PHE A 21 1.07 -0.13 -3.55
N GLY A 22 1.06 0.15 -2.25
CA GLY A 22 0.17 1.14 -1.63
C GLY A 22 0.40 2.55 -2.18
N ILE A 23 1.66 2.96 -2.39
CA ILE A 23 1.99 4.24 -3.02
C ILE A 23 1.50 4.27 -4.47
N ILE A 24 1.76 3.22 -5.27
CA ILE A 24 1.34 3.18 -6.68
C ILE A 24 -0.18 3.24 -6.79
N VAL A 25 -0.90 2.44 -6.01
CA VAL A 25 -2.36 2.39 -6.02
C VAL A 25 -2.93 3.72 -5.52
N GLY A 26 -2.45 4.24 -4.38
CA GLY A 26 -2.93 5.50 -3.82
C GLY A 26 -2.71 6.69 -4.77
N VAL A 27 -1.53 6.81 -5.37
CA VAL A 27 -1.25 7.86 -6.36
C VAL A 27 -2.15 7.71 -7.59
N THR A 28 -2.33 6.48 -8.08
CA THR A 28 -3.17 6.23 -9.27
C THR A 28 -4.64 6.58 -8.99
N GLU A 29 -5.18 6.15 -7.85
CA GLU A 29 -6.53 6.46 -7.41
C GLU A 29 -6.75 7.97 -7.28
N ASP A 30 -5.84 8.66 -6.58
CA ASP A 30 -5.93 10.11 -6.38
C ASP A 30 -5.88 10.88 -7.70
N LEU A 31 -5.03 10.45 -8.65
CA LEU A 31 -4.96 11.07 -9.98
C LEU A 31 -6.26 10.85 -10.78
N ILE A 32 -6.87 9.66 -10.67
CA ILE A 32 -8.17 9.38 -11.28
C ILE A 32 -9.24 10.27 -10.63
N ALA A 33 -9.27 10.35 -9.29
CA ALA A 33 -10.23 11.17 -8.56
C ALA A 33 -10.14 12.64 -8.96
N VAL A 34 -8.92 13.21 -9.00
CA VAL A 34 -8.72 14.59 -9.44
C VAL A 34 -9.18 14.79 -10.88
N LYS A 35 -8.84 13.86 -11.79
CA LYS A 35 -9.23 13.97 -13.20
C LYS A 35 -10.74 13.87 -13.42
N VAL A 36 -11.42 12.99 -12.69
CA VAL A 36 -12.86 12.73 -12.86
C VAL A 36 -13.72 13.75 -12.12
N VAL A 37 -13.30 14.20 -10.94
CA VAL A 37 -14.11 15.05 -10.08
C VAL A 37 -13.84 16.53 -10.30
N ALA A 38 -12.57 16.92 -10.39
CA ALA A 38 -12.19 18.32 -10.35
C ALA A 38 -12.12 18.97 -11.75
N ASP A 39 -12.15 18.17 -12.83
CA ASP A 39 -12.06 18.61 -14.24
C ASP A 39 -10.91 19.62 -14.49
N VAL A 40 -9.88 19.56 -13.64
CA VAL A 40 -8.69 20.42 -13.70
C VAL A 40 -7.54 19.69 -14.38
N PRO A 41 -6.68 20.40 -15.11
CA PRO A 41 -5.50 19.81 -15.71
C PRO A 41 -4.56 19.27 -14.62
N ILE A 42 -4.11 18.02 -14.79
CA ILE A 42 -3.10 17.42 -13.91
C ILE A 42 -1.76 18.14 -14.17
N THR A 43 -1.40 19.04 -13.27
CA THR A 43 -0.11 19.73 -13.28
C THR A 43 0.92 18.94 -12.48
N ARG A 44 2.22 19.19 -12.75
CA ARG A 44 3.32 18.59 -11.97
C ARG A 44 3.23 18.91 -10.47
N HIS A 45 2.65 20.06 -10.12
CA HIS A 45 2.40 20.45 -8.73
C HIS A 45 1.36 19.54 -8.05
N VAL A 46 0.26 19.26 -8.75
CA VAL A 46 -0.78 18.33 -8.27
C VAL A 46 -0.21 16.93 -8.06
N VAL A 47 0.53 16.40 -9.04
CA VAL A 47 1.19 15.09 -8.91
C VAL A 47 2.16 15.07 -7.72
N GLY A 48 2.95 16.12 -7.54
CA GLY A 48 3.88 16.23 -6.41
C GLY A 48 3.18 16.19 -5.06
N ILE A 49 2.05 16.89 -4.91
CA ILE A 49 1.24 16.86 -3.69
C ILE A 49 0.66 15.47 -3.44
N ILE A 50 0.06 14.86 -4.47
CA ILE A 50 -0.54 13.51 -4.37
C ILE A 50 0.52 12.50 -3.92
N VAL A 51 1.70 12.49 -4.54
CA VAL A 51 2.79 11.57 -4.17
C VAL A 51 3.26 11.83 -2.73
N LEU A 52 3.41 13.11 -2.34
CA LEU A 52 3.84 13.47 -0.98
C LEU A 52 2.84 12.99 0.08
N ILE A 53 1.54 13.05 -0.22
CA ILE A 53 0.47 12.58 0.67
C ILE A 53 0.37 11.05 0.64
N ALA A 54 0.50 10.42 -0.52
CA ALA A 54 0.39 8.96 -0.65
C ALA A 54 1.43 8.21 0.21
N ILE A 55 2.62 8.76 0.43
CA ILE A 55 3.68 8.13 1.24
C ILE A 55 3.26 7.88 2.70
N PRO A 56 2.84 8.90 3.49
CA PRO A 56 2.38 8.66 4.87
C PRO A 56 1.13 7.77 4.92
N PHE A 57 0.21 7.86 3.94
CA PHE A 57 -0.96 6.98 3.90
C PHE A 57 -0.59 5.53 3.59
N ALA A 58 0.36 5.28 2.70
CA ALA A 58 0.84 3.95 2.40
C ALA A 58 1.55 3.31 3.60
N LEU A 59 2.38 4.07 4.33
CA LEU A 59 3.00 3.62 5.58
C LEU A 59 1.96 3.31 6.65
N LEU A 60 0.94 4.16 6.81
CA LEU A 60 -0.15 3.91 7.77
C LEU A 60 -0.97 2.67 7.38
N GLY A 61 -1.29 2.52 6.09
CA GLY A 61 -2.03 1.38 5.57
C GLY A 61 -1.29 0.07 5.79
N GLU A 62 0.01 0.06 5.55
CA GLU A 62 0.88 -1.07 5.84
C GLU A 62 0.94 -1.40 7.33
N VAL A 63 1.21 -0.41 8.21
CA VAL A 63 1.24 -0.64 9.66
C VAL A 63 -0.10 -1.18 10.15
N LEU A 64 -1.21 -0.71 9.58
CA LEU A 64 -2.55 -1.19 9.90
C LEU A 64 -2.78 -2.63 9.39
N VAL A 65 -2.33 -2.96 8.18
CA VAL A 65 -2.44 -4.29 7.55
C VAL A 65 -1.46 -5.30 8.16
N ASP A 66 -0.38 -4.86 8.79
CA ASP A 66 0.54 -5.72 9.56
C ASP A 66 0.00 -5.98 10.98
N ARG A 67 -0.76 -5.03 11.55
CA ARG A 67 -1.42 -5.17 12.87
C ARG A 67 -2.65 -6.06 12.81
N ILE A 68 -3.44 -5.91 11.77
CA ILE A 68 -4.61 -6.75 11.50
C ILE A 68 -4.06 -7.88 10.65
N ASP A 69 -4.13 -9.15 11.08
CA ASP A 69 -3.61 -10.30 10.32
C ASP A 69 -4.45 -10.54 9.03
N PHE A 70 -4.41 -9.56 8.12
CA PHE A 70 -5.29 -9.43 6.97
C PHE A 70 -5.03 -10.58 6.02
N ILE A 71 -3.80 -11.09 5.96
CA ILE A 71 -3.44 -12.29 5.22
C ILE A 71 -4.19 -13.50 5.77
N GLU A 72 -4.29 -13.67 7.09
CA GLU A 72 -5.02 -14.78 7.70
C GLU A 72 -6.53 -14.66 7.49
N ILE A 73 -7.07 -13.44 7.65
CA ILE A 73 -8.49 -13.14 7.41
C ILE A 73 -8.86 -13.36 5.94
N PHE A 74 -8.06 -12.82 5.02
CA PHE A 74 -8.27 -12.94 3.58
C PHE A 74 -8.11 -14.39 3.12
N ARG A 75 -7.11 -15.13 3.65
CA ARG A 75 -6.94 -16.56 3.40
C ARG A 75 -8.14 -17.37 3.91
N LYS A 76 -8.68 -17.04 5.09
CA LYS A 76 -9.88 -17.68 5.64
C LYS A 76 -11.13 -17.37 4.80
N TYR A 77 -11.24 -16.15 4.28
CA TYR A 77 -12.34 -15.74 3.41
C TYR A 77 -12.28 -16.45 2.04
N PHE A 78 -11.12 -16.47 1.39
CA PHE A 78 -10.94 -17.11 0.09
C PHE A 78 -11.03 -18.65 0.15
N ARG A 79 -10.64 -19.27 1.27
CA ARG A 79 -10.76 -20.73 1.44
C ARG A 79 -12.19 -21.21 1.66
N LYS A 80 -13.14 -20.32 1.98
CA LYS A 80 -14.54 -20.67 2.17
C LYS A 80 -15.32 -20.84 0.84
N ASN A 81 -14.74 -20.41 -0.28
CA ASN A 81 -15.34 -20.52 -1.62
C ASN A 81 -14.80 -21.69 -2.46
N LYS A 82 -14.19 -22.70 -1.84
CA LYS A 82 -13.82 -23.97 -2.49
C LYS A 82 -14.35 -25.14 -1.67
#